data_AF-A0A7W7VBN4-F1
#
_entry.id   AF-A0A7W7VBN4-F1
#
_cell.length_a   1.000
_cell.length_b   1.000
_cell.length_c   1.000
_cell.angle_alpha   90.00
_cell.angle_beta   90.00
_cell.angle_gamma   90.00
#
_symmetry.space_group_name_H-M   'P 1'
#
loop_
_entity.id
_entity.type
_entity.pdbx_description
1 polymer ?
#
loop_
_entity_poly.entity_id
_entity_poly.type
_entity_poly.pdbx_seq_one_letter_code
_entity_poly.pdbx_strand_id
1 'polypeptide(L)'
;MPPRDVAPHRNTPDSPEATFHQLPWSDFDELARGEIRPAVVHRLRHAERSRRLLLLRALMDEVSKTPELFAPLPSPEDAWELLARVETRSPDVFELVLAHPYLGSWAGYTIRLLRKGITGVCPMWSHVGHVHAVAAAAAIRARLNFHAIVPVWEGGVILPTLGMAHLPADEPHSVAEVRGTQGRAEITNDLGLVVLTEPFDADRPNWWAVRDATATAGRHRLTTRLDDIDPYRGLHEPMRPRRMDPAELRAWRAELTGAWRLIAQHFPERAEAFSAGLDSVVPGPAAPFRSASASTGEAFGSALIARPDDAPTLAATLVHEFQHIVLGGVLHLAQLHEDDPRERFYVPWRPDPRPIGKTLQGIYAFFGIAAFWREIARAHDGKLARRAMFEFAQSRGDTWRVLDSVHRDASLTTTGRRFVDGIAERLRPWLAEPVPDDLRRRAEAITADHHAGYRMRHLRPDHRSVVILAEAWLADQLHPPPAFAYVDPPPTPVPDGSSSEARTHLIHLDIALADRRELASMWRSAEDVTTSDLAYATGRFDDAVRGYRAELAQHPDRVSSWIGLGLALAGVGTSPAARALTHYPELVRAVWRRITTVSPDVPTPERLATWLGQSVY
;
A
#
# COMPACT_ATOMS: atom_id res chain seq x y z
N MET A 1 -21.47 -27.40 -26.76
CA MET A 1 -21.57 -26.08 -27.43
C MET A 1 -20.15 -25.53 -27.56
N PRO A 2 -19.74 -25.06 -28.74
CA PRO A 2 -18.41 -24.50 -28.95
C PRO A 2 -18.27 -23.16 -28.20
N PRO A 3 -17.04 -22.71 -27.90
CA PRO A 3 -16.80 -21.39 -27.32
C PRO A 3 -17.20 -20.31 -28.32
N ARG A 4 -17.97 -19.32 -27.85
CA ARG A 4 -18.33 -18.13 -28.62
C ARG A 4 -17.10 -17.23 -28.74
N ASP A 5 -16.51 -17.20 -29.93
CA ASP A 5 -15.68 -16.08 -30.39
C ASP A 5 -16.53 -14.80 -30.36
N VAL A 6 -16.10 -13.80 -29.60
CA VAL A 6 -16.64 -12.44 -29.70
C VAL A 6 -15.91 -11.76 -30.86
N ALA A 7 -16.49 -11.84 -32.05
CA ALA A 7 -16.12 -11.04 -33.20
C ALA A 7 -16.47 -9.55 -32.96
N PRO A 8 -15.73 -8.60 -33.57
CA PRO A 8 -15.99 -7.17 -33.43
C PRO A 8 -17.38 -6.81 -33.97
N HIS A 9 -18.12 -6.03 -33.19
CA HIS A 9 -19.46 -5.56 -33.52
C HIS A 9 -19.51 -4.92 -34.91
N ARG A 10 -20.40 -5.44 -35.77
CA ARG A 10 -20.86 -4.71 -36.96
C ARG A 10 -21.83 -3.62 -36.50
N ASN A 11 -21.40 -2.37 -36.64
CA ASN A 11 -22.15 -1.18 -36.31
C ASN A 11 -23.48 -1.08 -37.08
N THR A 12 -24.57 -0.86 -36.37
CA THR A 12 -25.81 -0.27 -36.88
C THR A 12 -25.71 1.26 -36.82
N PRO A 13 -26.21 2.04 -37.81
CA PRO A 13 -25.71 3.41 -38.03
C PRO A 13 -26.29 4.54 -37.16
N ASP A 14 -27.26 4.30 -36.26
CA ASP A 14 -28.04 5.40 -35.63
C ASP A 14 -27.94 5.47 -34.09
N SER A 15 -26.77 5.20 -33.52
CA SER A 15 -26.46 5.57 -32.13
C SER A 15 -25.11 6.26 -32.12
N PRO A 16 -24.95 7.45 -31.51
CA PRO A 16 -23.63 8.08 -31.41
C PRO A 16 -22.68 7.09 -30.73
N GLU A 17 -21.63 6.65 -31.44
CA GLU A 17 -20.67 5.69 -30.92
C GLU A 17 -20.11 6.22 -29.61
N ALA A 18 -20.34 5.49 -28.52
CA ALA A 18 -19.76 5.83 -27.23
C ALA A 18 -18.24 5.84 -27.40
N THR A 19 -17.63 7.01 -27.26
CA THR A 19 -16.17 7.15 -27.34
C THR A 19 -15.58 6.68 -26.03
N PHE A 20 -14.78 5.61 -26.07
CA PHE A 20 -14.11 5.07 -24.89
C PHE A 20 -12.72 5.68 -24.71
N HIS A 21 -12.30 5.90 -23.46
CA HIS A 21 -10.91 6.27 -23.17
C HIS A 21 -9.99 5.11 -23.54
N GLN A 22 -8.88 5.45 -24.20
CA GLN A 22 -7.84 4.50 -24.56
C GLN A 22 -6.48 5.08 -24.14
N LEU A 23 -5.59 4.20 -23.68
CA LEU A 23 -4.20 4.54 -23.42
C LEU A 23 -3.37 4.14 -24.64
N PRO A 24 -2.71 5.08 -25.35
CA PRO A 24 -1.83 4.74 -26.45
C PRO A 24 -0.74 3.76 -26.01
N TRP A 25 -0.36 2.82 -26.88
CA TRP A 25 0.67 1.84 -26.55
C TRP A 25 2.02 2.48 -26.22
N SER A 26 2.35 3.63 -26.81
CA SER A 26 3.55 4.41 -26.44
C SER A 26 3.53 4.83 -24.98
N ASP A 27 2.41 5.38 -24.52
CA ASP A 27 2.23 5.86 -23.16
C ASP A 27 2.19 4.66 -22.18
N PHE A 28 1.55 3.56 -22.58
CA PHE A 28 1.54 2.31 -21.81
C PHE A 28 2.96 1.75 -21.61
N ASP A 29 3.78 1.73 -22.66
CA ASP A 29 5.15 1.22 -22.61
C ASP A 29 6.07 2.12 -21.77
N GLU A 30 5.92 3.43 -21.86
CA GLU A 30 6.63 4.38 -21.01
C GLU A 30 6.32 4.14 -19.53
N LEU A 31 5.04 3.96 -19.18
CA LEU A 31 4.65 3.61 -17.82
C LEU A 31 5.25 2.26 -17.39
N ALA A 32 5.21 1.24 -18.24
CA ALA A 32 5.84 -0.05 -17.96
C ALA A 32 7.35 0.08 -17.69
N ARG A 33 8.04 1.03 -18.35
CA ARG A 33 9.46 1.35 -18.12
C ARG A 33 9.70 2.30 -16.94
N GLY A 34 8.64 2.74 -16.25
CA GLY A 34 8.72 3.65 -15.11
C GLY A 34 8.87 5.12 -15.49
N GLU A 35 8.65 5.47 -16.75
CA GLU A 35 8.71 6.81 -17.31
C GLU A 35 7.34 7.48 -17.20
N ILE A 36 7.09 8.11 -16.04
CA ILE A 36 5.80 8.74 -15.74
C ILE A 36 5.87 10.21 -16.14
N ARG A 37 5.33 10.53 -17.33
CA ARG A 37 5.27 11.91 -17.84
C ARG A 37 3.98 12.62 -17.45
N PRO A 38 3.97 13.96 -17.28
CA PRO A 38 2.78 14.72 -16.93
C PRO A 38 1.60 14.50 -17.89
N ALA A 39 1.88 14.44 -19.20
CA ALA A 39 0.85 14.23 -20.23
C ALA A 39 0.09 12.90 -20.03
N VAL A 40 0.79 11.84 -19.63
CA VAL A 40 0.18 10.53 -19.37
C VAL A 40 -0.70 10.59 -18.13
N VAL A 41 -0.22 11.24 -17.07
CA VAL A 41 -1.02 11.48 -15.85
C VAL A 41 -2.29 12.27 -16.15
N HIS A 42 -2.22 13.31 -16.99
CA HIS A 42 -3.42 14.05 -17.41
C HIS A 42 -4.43 13.18 -18.18
N ARG A 43 -3.98 12.25 -19.03
CA ARG A 43 -4.89 11.29 -19.68
C ARG A 43 -5.55 10.35 -18.68
N LEU A 44 -4.79 9.83 -17.71
CA LEU A 44 -5.36 9.00 -16.65
C LEU A 44 -6.41 9.78 -15.86
N ARG A 45 -6.13 11.04 -15.48
CA ARG A 45 -7.11 11.91 -14.82
C ARG A 45 -8.38 12.13 -15.64
N HIS A 46 -8.26 12.26 -16.96
CA HIS A 46 -9.42 12.41 -17.85
C HIS A 46 -10.29 11.13 -17.88
N ALA A 47 -9.67 9.95 -17.85
CA ALA A 47 -10.40 8.70 -17.70
C ALA A 47 -11.08 8.59 -16.32
N GLU A 48 -10.37 8.94 -15.24
CA GLU A 48 -10.91 8.96 -13.88
C GLU A 48 -12.07 9.94 -13.73
N ARG A 49 -11.99 11.10 -14.39
CA ARG A 49 -13.09 12.08 -14.45
C ARG A 49 -14.37 11.44 -15.00
N SER A 50 -14.29 10.80 -16.18
CA SER A 50 -15.45 10.11 -16.76
C SER A 50 -15.94 8.95 -15.89
N ARG A 51 -15.02 8.18 -15.31
CA ARG A 51 -15.36 7.10 -14.38
C ARG A 51 -16.15 7.63 -13.18
N ARG A 52 -15.71 8.74 -12.56
CA ARG A 52 -16.42 9.37 -11.43
C ARG A 52 -17.80 9.87 -11.82
N LEU A 53 -17.95 10.50 -12.98
CA LEU A 53 -19.28 10.90 -13.48
C LEU A 53 -20.21 9.71 -13.68
N LEU A 54 -19.71 8.61 -14.24
CA LEU A 54 -20.49 7.37 -14.39
C LEU A 54 -20.86 6.75 -13.05
N LEU A 55 -19.94 6.75 -12.07
CA LEU A 55 -20.22 6.29 -10.70
C LEU A 55 -21.28 7.16 -10.01
N LEU A 56 -21.17 8.48 -10.11
CA LEU A 56 -22.18 9.40 -9.58
C LEU A 56 -23.53 9.15 -10.24
N ARG A 57 -23.57 9.06 -11.58
CA ARG A 57 -24.83 8.81 -12.30
C ARG A 57 -25.45 7.47 -11.89
N ALA A 58 -24.65 6.41 -11.82
CA ALA A 58 -25.11 5.10 -11.37
C ALA A 58 -25.65 5.15 -9.93
N LEU A 59 -24.97 5.86 -9.03
CA LEU A 59 -25.45 6.04 -7.66
C LEU A 59 -26.80 6.77 -7.65
N MET A 60 -26.94 7.88 -8.39
CA MET A 60 -28.20 8.64 -8.44
C MET A 60 -29.34 7.79 -9.02
N ASP A 61 -29.10 7.08 -10.12
CA ASP A 61 -30.12 6.23 -10.78
C ASP A 61 -30.64 5.11 -9.87
N GLU A 62 -29.78 4.55 -9.01
CA GLU A 62 -30.12 3.52 -8.03
C GLU A 62 -30.93 4.07 -6.85
N VAL A 63 -30.60 5.28 -6.36
CA VAL A 63 -31.21 5.80 -5.12
C VAL A 63 -32.45 6.68 -5.35
N SER A 64 -32.55 7.41 -6.47
CA SER A 64 -33.62 8.41 -6.68
C SER A 64 -35.03 7.83 -6.70
N LYS A 65 -35.17 6.51 -6.90
CA LYS A 65 -36.48 5.81 -6.95
C LYS A 65 -36.92 5.24 -5.61
N THR A 66 -36.11 5.37 -4.55
CA THR A 66 -36.36 4.74 -3.25
C THR A 66 -36.11 5.75 -2.13
N PRO A 67 -37.14 6.57 -1.78
CA PRO A 67 -37.01 7.62 -0.78
C PRO A 67 -36.45 7.17 0.58
N GLU A 68 -36.68 5.93 0.96
CA GLU A 68 -36.19 5.34 2.21
C GLU A 68 -34.65 5.28 2.27
N LEU A 69 -33.97 5.35 1.12
CA LEU A 69 -32.50 5.32 1.05
C LEU A 69 -31.87 6.69 1.32
N PHE A 70 -32.61 7.79 1.18
CA PHE A 70 -32.07 9.15 1.32
C PHE A 70 -32.83 10.02 2.34
N ALA A 71 -34.05 9.66 2.74
CA ALA A 71 -34.74 10.34 3.83
C ALA A 71 -33.89 10.29 5.14
N PRO A 72 -33.77 11.39 5.89
CA PRO A 72 -34.58 12.61 5.83
C PRO A 72 -34.08 13.72 4.88
N LEU A 73 -33.04 13.47 4.09
CA LEU A 73 -32.52 14.44 3.13
C LEU A 73 -33.45 14.59 1.92
N PRO A 74 -33.38 15.73 1.20
CA PRO A 74 -34.10 15.89 -0.05
C PRO A 74 -33.55 14.97 -1.15
N SER A 75 -34.27 14.91 -2.27
CA SER A 75 -33.89 14.10 -3.43
C SER A 75 -32.43 14.38 -3.84
N PRO A 76 -31.62 13.34 -4.09
CA PRO A 76 -30.28 13.51 -4.66
C PRO A 76 -30.24 14.26 -6.00
N GLU A 77 -31.38 14.35 -6.70
CA GLU A 77 -31.54 15.18 -7.91
C GLU A 77 -31.31 16.68 -7.63
N ASP A 78 -31.66 17.17 -6.45
CA ASP A 78 -31.43 18.57 -6.06
C ASP A 78 -29.92 18.89 -6.00
N ALA A 79 -29.12 17.94 -5.50
CA ALA A 79 -27.66 18.06 -5.50
C ALA A 79 -27.09 18.03 -6.93
N TRP A 80 -27.68 17.21 -7.80
CA TRP A 80 -27.28 17.11 -9.21
C TRP A 80 -27.55 18.42 -9.96
N GLU A 81 -28.72 19.02 -9.78
CA GLU A 81 -29.06 20.33 -10.34
C GLU A 81 -28.12 21.43 -9.83
N LEU A 82 -27.78 21.41 -8.54
CA LEU A 82 -26.83 22.36 -7.97
C LEU A 82 -25.42 22.19 -8.57
N LEU A 83 -24.97 20.96 -8.80
CA LEU A 83 -23.70 20.69 -9.49
C LEU A 83 -23.72 21.16 -10.95
N ALA A 84 -24.82 20.98 -11.68
CA ALA A 84 -24.96 21.49 -13.05
C ALA A 84 -24.90 23.03 -13.11
N ARG A 85 -25.48 23.71 -12.11
CA ARG A 85 -25.33 25.16 -11.95
C ARG A 85 -23.89 25.58 -11.67
N VAL A 86 -23.16 24.80 -10.87
CA VAL A 86 -21.73 25.02 -10.62
C VAL A 86 -20.92 24.86 -11.89
N GLU A 87 -21.11 23.80 -12.65
CA GLU A 87 -20.43 23.58 -13.94
C GLU A 87 -20.67 24.75 -14.90
N THR A 88 -21.93 25.21 -15.01
CA THR A 88 -22.28 26.35 -15.86
C THR A 88 -21.60 27.65 -15.41
N ARG A 89 -21.50 27.90 -14.10
CA ARG A 89 -20.94 29.15 -13.55
C ARG A 89 -19.41 29.13 -13.49
N SER A 90 -18.83 28.02 -13.11
CA SER A 90 -17.41 27.84 -12.84
C SER A 90 -17.00 26.39 -13.13
N PRO A 91 -16.72 26.07 -14.41
CA PRO A 91 -16.25 24.74 -14.82
C PRO A 91 -15.02 24.28 -14.03
N ASP A 92 -14.08 25.19 -13.75
CA ASP A 92 -12.85 24.86 -12.99
C ASP A 92 -13.15 24.39 -11.56
N VAL A 93 -14.19 24.94 -10.90
CA VAL A 93 -14.62 24.50 -9.57
C VAL A 93 -15.28 23.12 -9.65
N PHE A 94 -16.10 22.90 -10.67
CA PHE A 94 -16.71 21.60 -10.92
C PHE A 94 -15.63 20.54 -11.11
N GLU A 95 -14.62 20.80 -11.95
CA GLU A 95 -13.48 19.90 -12.17
C GLU A 95 -12.67 19.68 -10.89
N LEU A 96 -12.44 20.71 -10.07
CA LEU A 96 -11.72 20.58 -8.80
C LEU A 96 -12.44 19.62 -7.84
N VAL A 97 -13.76 19.72 -7.72
CA VAL A 97 -14.55 18.87 -6.82
C VAL A 97 -14.71 17.47 -7.39
N LEU A 98 -14.94 17.35 -8.70
CA LEU A 98 -15.04 16.06 -9.38
C LEU A 98 -13.71 15.29 -9.36
N ALA A 99 -12.58 16.00 -9.42
CA ALA A 99 -11.26 15.41 -9.35
C ALA A 99 -10.84 15.03 -7.92
N HIS A 100 -11.57 15.49 -6.88
CA HIS A 100 -11.26 15.17 -5.49
C HIS A 100 -11.22 13.64 -5.28
N PRO A 101 -10.08 13.06 -4.84
CA PRO A 101 -9.92 11.61 -4.78
C PRO A 101 -11.03 10.89 -4.01
N TYR A 102 -11.50 11.48 -2.91
CA TYR A 102 -12.45 10.83 -2.01
C TYR A 102 -13.88 10.79 -2.55
N LEU A 103 -14.19 11.55 -3.60
CA LEU A 103 -15.45 11.40 -4.31
C LEU A 103 -15.57 10.00 -4.93
N GLY A 104 -14.46 9.46 -5.45
CA GLY A 104 -14.41 8.10 -5.98
C GLY A 104 -14.51 7.03 -4.89
N SER A 105 -13.75 7.18 -3.79
CA SER A 105 -13.85 6.30 -2.61
C SER A 105 -15.26 6.25 -2.05
N TRP A 106 -15.87 7.41 -1.85
CA TRP A 106 -17.23 7.52 -1.35
C TRP A 106 -18.22 6.82 -2.28
N ALA A 107 -18.24 7.19 -3.57
CA ALA A 107 -19.20 6.61 -4.52
C ALA A 107 -19.04 5.09 -4.64
N GLY A 108 -17.80 4.60 -4.73
CA GLY A 108 -17.49 3.17 -4.77
C GLY A 108 -17.93 2.42 -3.51
N TYR A 109 -17.66 3.00 -2.33
CA TYR A 109 -18.10 2.48 -1.05
C TYR A 109 -19.62 2.44 -0.92
N THR A 110 -20.32 3.54 -1.22
CA THR A 110 -21.78 3.62 -1.11
C THR A 110 -22.48 2.68 -2.08
N ILE A 111 -22.03 2.57 -3.34
CA ILE A 111 -22.58 1.59 -4.30
C ILE A 111 -22.39 0.16 -3.79
N ARG A 112 -21.23 -0.14 -3.19
CA ARG A 112 -20.94 -1.47 -2.63
C ARG A 112 -21.83 -1.78 -1.42
N LEU A 113 -22.14 -0.80 -0.58
CA LEU A 113 -23.12 -0.95 0.50
C LEU A 113 -24.53 -1.22 -0.04
N LEU A 114 -24.99 -0.44 -1.01
CA LEU A 114 -26.29 -0.59 -1.66
C LEU A 114 -26.46 -1.98 -2.27
N ARG A 115 -25.50 -2.41 -3.09
CA ARG A 115 -25.54 -3.73 -3.75
C ARG A 115 -25.50 -4.91 -2.78
N LYS A 116 -24.90 -4.73 -1.60
CA LYS A 116 -24.83 -5.76 -0.55
C LYS A 116 -25.97 -5.67 0.45
N GLY A 117 -26.82 -4.64 0.39
CA GLY A 117 -27.91 -4.43 1.35
C GLY A 117 -27.44 -4.21 2.80
N ILE A 118 -26.31 -3.53 3.00
CA ILE A 118 -25.74 -3.24 4.32
C ILE A 118 -25.54 -1.73 4.51
N THR A 119 -25.64 -1.24 5.76
CA THR A 119 -25.58 0.20 6.07
C THR A 119 -24.17 0.72 6.36
N GLY A 120 -23.22 -0.13 6.75
CA GLY A 120 -21.85 0.28 7.06
C GLY A 120 -21.75 1.00 8.41
N VAL A 121 -20.89 2.02 8.51
CA VAL A 121 -20.58 2.73 9.78
C VAL A 121 -21.60 3.80 10.19
N CYS A 122 -22.51 4.20 9.28
CA CYS A 122 -23.60 5.12 9.56
C CYS A 122 -24.87 4.73 8.77
N PRO A 123 -26.04 5.34 9.03
CA PRO A 123 -27.24 5.07 8.24
C PRO A 123 -27.01 5.32 6.75
N MET A 124 -27.68 4.52 5.89
CA MET A 124 -27.53 4.61 4.44
C MET A 124 -27.79 6.02 3.90
N TRP A 125 -28.80 6.71 4.45
CA TRP A 125 -29.14 8.08 4.04
C TRP A 125 -27.99 9.07 4.27
N SER A 126 -27.15 8.86 5.29
CA SER A 126 -25.98 9.72 5.52
C SER A 126 -24.89 9.48 4.47
N HIS A 127 -24.74 8.23 4.02
CA HIS A 127 -23.84 7.90 2.92
C HIS A 127 -24.34 8.48 1.58
N VAL A 128 -25.61 8.24 1.22
CA VAL A 128 -26.20 8.80 0.00
C VAL A 128 -26.19 10.33 0.05
N GLY A 129 -26.50 10.89 1.21
CA GLY A 129 -26.54 12.31 1.49
C GLY A 129 -25.24 13.09 1.28
N HIS A 130 -24.10 12.40 1.22
CA HIS A 130 -22.82 13.06 0.98
C HIS A 130 -22.77 13.78 -0.38
N VAL A 131 -23.61 13.39 -1.36
CA VAL A 131 -23.76 14.13 -2.61
C VAL A 131 -24.19 15.59 -2.39
N HIS A 132 -25.05 15.84 -1.39
CA HIS A 132 -25.48 17.19 -1.03
C HIS A 132 -24.33 18.00 -0.43
N ALA A 133 -23.47 17.37 0.38
CA ALA A 133 -22.27 17.99 0.92
C ALA A 133 -21.26 18.36 -0.19
N VAL A 134 -21.07 17.47 -1.17
CA VAL A 134 -20.25 17.72 -2.36
C VAL A 134 -20.80 18.91 -3.17
N ALA A 135 -22.11 18.91 -3.44
CA ALA A 135 -22.77 19.98 -4.19
C ALA A 135 -22.71 21.33 -3.46
N ALA A 136 -22.95 21.34 -2.14
CA ALA A 136 -22.83 22.53 -1.31
C ALA A 136 -21.40 23.08 -1.31
N ALA A 137 -20.39 22.23 -1.17
CA ALA A 137 -18.99 22.66 -1.21
C ALA A 137 -18.61 23.26 -2.58
N ALA A 138 -19.07 22.64 -3.67
CA ALA A 138 -18.88 23.15 -5.03
C ALA A 138 -19.58 24.51 -5.23
N ALA A 139 -20.81 24.65 -4.74
CA ALA A 139 -21.59 25.88 -4.86
C ALA A 139 -21.00 27.05 -4.05
N ILE A 140 -20.47 26.78 -2.85
CA ILE A 140 -19.71 27.76 -2.05
C ILE A 140 -18.50 28.26 -2.84
N ARG A 141 -17.68 27.34 -3.39
CA ARG A 141 -16.49 27.68 -4.18
C ARG A 141 -16.83 28.47 -5.46
N ALA A 142 -17.97 28.16 -6.09
CA ALA A 142 -18.46 28.86 -7.27
C ALA A 142 -19.17 30.19 -6.94
N ARG A 143 -19.23 30.57 -5.65
CA ARG A 143 -19.89 31.78 -5.13
C ARG A 143 -21.35 31.90 -5.57
N LEU A 144 -22.05 30.77 -5.64
CA LEU A 144 -23.47 30.73 -5.98
C LEU A 144 -24.33 31.12 -4.78
N ASN A 145 -25.51 31.68 -5.07
CA ASN A 145 -26.59 31.75 -4.10
C ASN A 145 -27.33 30.42 -4.11
N PHE A 146 -27.36 29.71 -2.99
CA PHE A 146 -27.99 28.40 -2.90
C PHE A 146 -28.44 28.07 -1.47
N HIS A 147 -29.27 27.04 -1.38
CA HIS A 147 -29.70 26.40 -0.15
C HIS A 147 -29.59 24.88 -0.37
N ALA A 148 -29.02 24.17 0.60
CA ALA A 148 -28.91 22.71 0.58
C ALA A 148 -29.05 22.15 2.00
N ILE A 149 -29.52 20.91 2.12
CA ILE A 149 -29.55 20.17 3.38
C ILE A 149 -28.48 19.08 3.29
N VAL A 150 -27.61 18.98 4.29
CA VAL A 150 -26.45 18.09 4.29
C VAL A 150 -26.44 17.19 5.53
N PRO A 151 -25.85 15.98 5.45
CA PRO A 151 -25.72 15.10 6.61
C PRO A 151 -24.75 15.66 7.65
N VAL A 152 -25.11 15.45 8.91
CA VAL A 152 -24.27 15.67 10.10
C VAL A 152 -23.85 14.31 10.63
N TRP A 153 -22.56 14.13 10.90
CA TRP A 153 -22.02 12.94 11.54
C TRP A 153 -21.27 13.32 12.81
N GLU A 154 -21.81 12.92 13.97
CA GLU A 154 -21.29 13.22 15.31
C GLU A 154 -21.02 14.71 15.52
N GLY A 155 -22.00 15.55 15.13
CA GLY A 155 -21.89 17.02 15.17
C GLY A 155 -21.05 17.62 14.04
N GLY A 156 -20.43 16.80 13.19
CA GLY A 156 -19.62 17.25 12.06
C GLY A 156 -20.39 17.41 10.76
N VAL A 157 -20.35 18.60 10.15
CA VAL A 157 -20.76 18.84 8.77
C VAL A 157 -19.53 18.95 7.89
N ILE A 158 -19.29 17.94 7.06
CA ILE A 158 -18.16 17.91 6.12
C ILE A 158 -18.59 18.57 4.82
N LEU A 159 -17.79 19.52 4.35
CA LEU A 159 -17.88 20.13 3.02
C LEU A 159 -16.61 19.73 2.26
N PRO A 160 -16.64 18.68 1.42
CA PRO A 160 -15.44 18.14 0.76
C PRO A 160 -14.64 19.22 0.05
N THR A 161 -13.32 19.12 0.11
CA THR A 161 -12.35 20.13 -0.36
C THR A 161 -12.32 21.45 0.42
N LEU A 162 -13.31 21.81 1.23
CA LEU A 162 -13.35 23.05 2.01
C LEU A 162 -12.95 22.84 3.48
N GLY A 163 -13.66 21.96 4.18
CA GLY A 163 -13.46 21.79 5.61
C GLY A 163 -14.62 21.10 6.31
N MET A 164 -14.62 21.21 7.64
CA MET A 164 -15.59 20.61 8.55
C MET A 164 -16.11 21.66 9.53
N ALA A 165 -17.42 21.88 9.55
CA ALA A 165 -18.07 22.64 10.61
C ALA A 165 -18.47 21.72 11.76
N HIS A 166 -18.35 22.21 12.99
CA HIS A 166 -18.83 21.54 14.19
C HIS A 166 -20.08 22.24 14.70
N LEU A 167 -21.18 21.52 14.75
CA LEU A 167 -22.44 21.96 15.32
C LEU A 167 -22.77 21.09 16.54
N PRO A 168 -23.41 21.67 17.58
CA PRO A 168 -24.00 20.85 18.63
C PRO A 168 -25.04 19.89 18.01
N ALA A 169 -25.07 18.63 18.46
CA ALA A 169 -26.00 17.63 17.98
C ALA A 169 -26.43 16.72 19.13
N ASP A 170 -27.73 16.46 19.23
CA ASP A 170 -28.31 15.54 20.22
C ASP A 170 -28.26 14.08 19.74
N GLU A 171 -28.20 13.87 18.42
CA GLU A 171 -28.09 12.55 17.80
C GLU A 171 -26.77 12.39 17.04
N PRO A 172 -26.21 11.16 16.96
CA PRO A 172 -24.98 10.89 16.21
C PRO A 172 -25.12 11.17 14.70
N HIS A 173 -26.34 11.11 14.16
CA HIS A 173 -26.63 11.38 12.75
C HIS A 173 -27.84 12.28 12.64
N SER A 174 -27.67 13.43 12.02
CA SER A 174 -28.76 14.40 11.80
C SER A 174 -28.53 15.17 10.50
N VAL A 175 -29.26 16.25 10.29
CA VAL A 175 -29.11 17.12 9.12
C VAL A 175 -28.80 18.55 9.53
N ALA A 176 -28.14 19.28 8.63
CA ALA A 176 -27.90 20.72 8.77
C ALA A 176 -28.24 21.42 7.46
N GLU A 177 -28.64 22.68 7.57
CA GLU A 177 -28.89 23.57 6.46
C GLU A 177 -27.61 24.32 6.08
N VAL A 178 -27.31 24.41 4.78
CA VAL A 178 -26.21 25.19 4.24
C VAL A 178 -26.76 26.25 3.29
N ARG A 179 -26.53 27.52 3.62
CA ARG A 179 -26.87 28.66 2.76
C ARG A 179 -25.60 29.34 2.29
N GLY A 180 -25.41 29.39 0.98
CA GLY A 180 -24.34 30.17 0.36
C GLY A 180 -24.86 31.49 -0.19
N THR A 181 -24.15 32.58 0.08
CA THR A 181 -24.32 33.87 -0.60
C THR A 181 -22.94 34.45 -0.89
N GLN A 182 -22.66 34.83 -2.14
CA GLN A 182 -21.37 35.39 -2.62
C GLN A 182 -20.22 35.50 -1.59
N GLY A 183 -19.38 34.47 -1.49
CA GLY A 183 -18.19 34.47 -0.61
C GLY A 183 -18.47 34.29 0.89
N ARG A 184 -19.72 34.01 1.26
CA ARG A 184 -20.19 33.70 2.61
C ARG A 184 -21.00 32.40 2.61
N ALA A 185 -20.85 31.59 3.65
CA ALA A 185 -21.66 30.41 3.88
C ALA A 185 -22.15 30.38 5.32
N GLU A 186 -23.40 29.98 5.53
CA GLU A 186 -24.00 29.73 6.84
C GLU A 186 -24.34 28.25 6.93
N ILE A 187 -23.94 27.61 8.02
CA ILE A 187 -24.20 26.20 8.30
C ILE A 187 -24.95 26.15 9.63
N THR A 188 -26.19 25.68 9.61
CA THR A 188 -27.12 25.83 10.72
C THR A 188 -27.84 24.52 11.02
N ASN A 189 -28.06 24.25 12.30
CA ASN A 189 -29.08 23.32 12.75
C ASN A 189 -29.89 23.96 13.89
N ASP A 190 -30.80 23.22 14.50
CA ASP A 190 -31.67 23.74 15.56
C ASP A 190 -30.92 24.23 16.82
N LEU A 191 -29.65 23.82 16.97
CA LEU A 191 -28.85 24.06 18.17
C LEU A 191 -27.69 25.04 17.96
N GLY A 192 -27.35 25.38 16.71
CA GLY A 192 -26.16 26.19 16.44
C GLY A 192 -26.04 26.71 15.01
N LEU A 193 -25.14 27.68 14.86
CA LEU A 193 -24.82 28.35 13.61
C LEU A 193 -23.29 28.51 13.49
N VAL A 194 -22.76 28.15 12.32
CA VAL A 194 -21.39 28.46 11.90
C VAL A 194 -21.45 29.37 10.67
N VAL A 195 -20.83 30.55 10.76
CA VAL A 195 -20.73 31.50 9.65
C VAL A 195 -19.31 31.52 9.12
N LEU A 196 -19.17 31.27 7.82
CA LEU A 196 -17.91 31.26 7.10
C LEU A 196 -17.88 32.43 6.12
N THR A 197 -16.72 33.06 6.00
CA THR A 197 -16.42 34.11 5.02
C THR A 197 -15.11 33.79 4.34
N GLU A 198 -15.01 34.00 3.04
CA GLU A 198 -13.76 33.76 2.30
C GLU A 198 -12.58 34.59 2.88
N PRO A 199 -11.35 34.06 2.86
CA PRO A 199 -10.98 32.71 2.43
C PRO A 199 -11.32 31.63 3.49
N PHE A 200 -11.64 30.42 3.03
CA PHE A 200 -12.05 29.27 3.87
C PHE A 200 -10.89 28.36 4.30
N ASP A 201 -9.65 28.80 4.10
CA ASP A 201 -8.40 28.02 4.19
C ASP A 201 -7.76 27.99 5.59
N ALA A 202 -8.41 28.63 6.58
CA ALA A 202 -7.92 28.73 7.95
C ALA A 202 -8.95 28.20 8.95
N ASP A 203 -8.43 27.57 10.01
CA ASP A 203 -9.24 27.14 11.16
C ASP A 203 -9.86 28.34 11.87
N ARG A 204 -11.11 28.17 12.32
CA ARG A 204 -11.87 29.17 13.09
C ARG A 204 -12.65 28.45 14.19
N PRO A 205 -13.23 29.15 15.18
CA PRO A 205 -14.13 28.51 16.14
C PRO A 205 -15.20 27.70 15.40
N ASN A 206 -15.35 26.42 15.77
CA ASN A 206 -16.27 25.47 15.16
C ASN A 206 -16.06 25.20 13.65
N TRP A 207 -14.89 25.52 13.10
CA TRP A 207 -14.54 25.23 11.70
C TRP A 207 -13.10 24.74 11.57
N TRP A 208 -12.94 23.56 10.98
CA TRP A 208 -11.64 23.03 10.56
C TRP A 208 -11.52 23.09 9.05
N ALA A 209 -10.61 23.94 8.55
CA ALA A 209 -10.34 24.02 7.12
C ALA A 209 -9.56 22.79 6.63
N VAL A 210 -9.78 22.34 5.41
CA VAL A 210 -8.83 21.40 4.77
C VAL A 210 -7.49 22.11 4.63
N ARG A 211 -6.40 21.46 5.07
CA ARG A 211 -5.07 22.08 5.08
C ARG A 211 -4.33 21.72 3.80
N ASP A 212 -3.80 22.73 3.13
CA ASP A 212 -2.83 22.53 2.07
C ASP A 212 -1.40 22.51 2.62
N ALA A 213 -0.53 21.78 1.92
CA ALA A 213 0.90 21.87 2.03
C ALA A 213 1.50 22.15 0.65
N THR A 214 2.34 23.19 0.60
CA THR A 214 3.10 23.54 -0.59
C THR A 214 4.58 23.30 -0.31
N ALA A 215 5.26 22.60 -1.22
CA ALA A 215 6.71 22.45 -1.22
C ALA A 215 7.27 22.93 -2.56
N THR A 216 8.41 23.62 -2.52
CA THR A 216 9.11 24.13 -3.70
C THR A 216 10.56 23.70 -3.72
N ALA A 217 11.07 23.38 -4.90
CA ALA A 217 12.46 23.00 -5.14
C ALA A 217 12.86 23.44 -6.55
N GLY A 218 13.64 24.53 -6.64
CA GLY A 218 13.94 25.18 -7.91
C GLY A 218 12.66 25.63 -8.62
N ARG A 219 12.47 25.19 -9.87
CA ARG A 219 11.25 25.47 -10.66
C ARG A 219 10.05 24.57 -10.32
N HIS A 220 10.26 23.49 -9.58
CA HIS A 220 9.24 22.49 -9.32
C HIS A 220 8.46 22.82 -8.03
N ARG A 221 7.12 22.80 -8.13
CA ARG A 221 6.21 23.05 -7.01
C ARG A 221 5.22 21.91 -6.88
N LEU A 222 5.08 21.39 -5.66
CA LEU A 222 4.01 20.48 -5.27
C LEU A 222 3.05 21.23 -4.36
N THR A 223 1.76 21.18 -4.66
CA THR A 223 0.70 21.61 -3.76
C THR A 223 -0.22 20.40 -3.57
N THR A 224 -0.32 19.90 -2.35
CA THR A 224 -1.18 18.75 -2.00
C THR A 224 -1.96 19.08 -0.74
N ARG A 225 -3.14 18.48 -0.59
CA ARG A 225 -3.85 18.49 0.69
C ARG A 225 -3.15 17.59 1.69
N LEU A 226 -3.09 18.01 2.94
CA LEU A 226 -2.84 17.17 4.10
C LEU A 226 -4.18 16.96 4.80
N ASP A 227 -4.95 15.99 4.32
CA ASP A 227 -6.35 15.83 4.71
C ASP A 227 -6.49 14.91 5.93
N ASP A 228 -6.78 15.50 7.08
CA ASP A 228 -6.96 14.81 8.36
C ASP A 228 -8.45 14.75 8.80
N ILE A 229 -9.38 15.25 7.97
CA ILE A 229 -10.79 15.46 8.36
C ILE A 229 -11.83 14.81 7.42
N ASP A 230 -11.56 14.61 6.13
CA ASP A 230 -12.57 14.03 5.23
C ASP A 230 -12.88 12.57 5.62
N PRO A 231 -14.15 12.19 5.89
CA PRO A 231 -14.55 10.83 6.22
C PRO A 231 -14.07 9.78 5.24
N TYR A 232 -14.13 10.07 3.94
CA TYR A 232 -13.90 9.08 2.89
C TYR A 232 -12.43 9.02 2.44
N ARG A 233 -11.53 9.61 3.24
CA ARG A 233 -10.08 9.56 3.06
C ARG A 233 -9.44 8.19 3.34
N GLY A 234 -10.20 7.30 3.99
CA GLY A 234 -9.77 5.94 4.28
C GLY A 234 -9.79 5.01 3.06
N LEU A 235 -9.30 3.77 3.26
CA LEU A 235 -9.20 2.76 2.19
C LEU A 235 -10.46 1.93 2.00
N HIS A 236 -11.16 1.61 3.09
CA HIS A 236 -12.26 0.62 3.09
C HIS A 236 -13.54 1.19 3.67
N GLU A 237 -13.46 1.81 4.84
CA GLU A 237 -14.58 2.40 5.56
C GLU A 237 -14.27 3.87 5.90
N PRO A 238 -15.31 4.69 6.09
CA PRO A 238 -15.13 6.07 6.51
C PRO A 238 -14.38 6.17 7.84
N MET A 239 -13.40 7.06 7.88
CA MET A 239 -12.59 7.33 9.06
C MET A 239 -13.14 8.53 9.82
N ARG A 240 -13.25 8.40 11.14
CA ARG A 240 -13.58 9.54 12.00
C ARG A 240 -12.61 10.72 11.74
N PRO A 241 -13.10 11.96 11.59
CA PRO A 241 -12.24 13.13 11.49
C PRO A 241 -11.35 13.24 12.74
N ARG A 242 -10.04 13.51 12.56
CA ARG A 242 -9.11 13.73 13.66
C ARG A 242 -8.16 14.85 13.28
N ARG A 243 -8.38 16.05 13.82
CA ARG A 243 -7.49 17.17 13.55
C ARG A 243 -6.11 16.91 14.11
N MET A 244 -5.09 16.96 13.26
CA MET A 244 -3.69 16.93 13.70
C MET A 244 -3.39 18.18 14.52
N ASP A 245 -2.61 18.00 15.59
CA ASP A 245 -2.13 19.12 16.37
C ASP A 245 -1.14 20.00 15.56
N PRO A 246 -0.89 21.25 15.97
CA PRO A 246 -0.01 22.15 15.24
C PRO A 246 1.45 21.67 15.12
N ALA A 247 1.96 20.86 16.05
CA ALA A 247 3.31 20.31 16.00
C ALA A 247 3.41 19.16 15.00
N GLU A 248 2.44 18.23 14.99
CA GLU A 248 2.31 17.16 14.01
C GLU A 248 2.23 17.74 12.59
N LEU A 249 1.42 18.79 12.38
CA LEU A 249 1.32 19.48 11.09
C LEU A 249 2.64 20.12 10.64
N ARG A 250 3.37 20.79 11.54
CA ARG A 250 4.68 21.38 11.22
C ARG A 250 5.69 20.33 10.82
N ALA A 251 5.70 19.20 11.54
CA ALA A 251 6.57 18.07 11.21
C ALA A 251 6.25 17.51 9.81
N TRP A 252 4.97 17.27 9.50
CA TRP A 252 4.54 16.84 8.16
C TRP A 252 4.98 17.80 7.05
N ARG A 253 4.81 19.10 7.23
CA ARG A 253 5.23 20.11 6.24
C ARG A 253 6.75 20.14 6.06
N ALA A 254 7.52 19.98 7.14
CA ALA A 254 8.97 19.92 7.08
C ALA A 254 9.45 18.69 6.31
N GLU A 255 8.94 17.50 6.64
CA GLU A 255 9.31 16.26 5.94
C GLU A 255 8.88 16.29 4.47
N LEU A 256 7.67 16.77 4.17
CA LEU A 256 7.19 16.90 2.79
C LEU A 256 8.09 17.85 1.98
N THR A 257 8.55 18.94 2.58
CA THR A 257 9.48 19.88 1.93
C THR A 257 10.82 19.20 1.63
N GLY A 258 11.36 18.43 2.59
CA GLY A 258 12.59 17.67 2.39
C GLY A 258 12.45 16.58 1.31
N ALA A 259 11.35 15.83 1.36
CA ALA A 259 11.04 14.77 0.40
C ALA A 259 10.88 15.32 -1.02
N TRP A 260 10.13 16.42 -1.16
CA TRP A 260 9.94 17.09 -2.44
C TRP A 260 11.24 17.58 -3.04
N ARG A 261 12.16 18.10 -2.21
CA ARG A 261 13.49 18.50 -2.67
C ARG A 261 14.25 17.34 -3.32
N LEU A 262 14.24 16.16 -2.70
CA LEU A 262 14.89 14.97 -3.25
C LEU A 262 14.24 14.52 -4.56
N ILE A 263 12.91 14.48 -4.62
CA ILE A 263 12.17 14.08 -5.83
C ILE A 263 12.44 15.08 -6.97
N ALA A 264 12.33 16.38 -6.72
CA ALA A 264 12.53 17.41 -7.75
C ALA A 264 13.96 17.47 -8.27
N GLN A 265 14.95 17.20 -7.41
CA GLN A 265 16.37 17.24 -7.80
C GLN A 265 16.78 16.01 -8.63
N HIS A 266 16.27 14.82 -8.31
CA HIS A 266 16.73 13.57 -8.94
C HIS A 266 15.73 12.98 -9.94
N PHE A 267 14.49 13.47 -9.96
CA PHE A 267 13.43 13.05 -10.89
C PHE A 267 12.62 14.25 -11.39
N PRO A 268 13.23 15.24 -12.07
CA PRO A 268 12.56 16.49 -12.42
C PRO A 268 11.32 16.30 -13.32
N GLU A 269 11.36 15.39 -14.29
CA GLU A 269 10.19 15.07 -15.13
C GLU A 269 9.09 14.39 -14.33
N ARG A 270 9.45 13.46 -13.44
CA ARG A 270 8.49 12.80 -12.55
C ARG A 270 7.90 13.79 -11.54
N ALA A 271 8.66 14.80 -11.09
CA ALA A 271 8.17 15.83 -10.21
C ALA A 271 7.00 16.59 -10.85
N GLU A 272 7.09 16.93 -12.13
CA GLU A 272 5.95 17.53 -12.85
C GLU A 272 4.74 16.59 -12.91
N ALA A 273 4.96 15.28 -13.10
CA ALA A 273 3.90 14.28 -13.06
C ALA A 273 3.26 14.14 -11.66
N PHE A 274 4.06 14.20 -10.59
CA PHE A 274 3.59 14.24 -9.20
C PHE A 274 2.66 15.44 -8.98
N SER A 275 3.08 16.64 -9.40
CA SER A 275 2.27 17.85 -9.26
C SER A 275 0.96 17.77 -10.03
N ALA A 276 0.91 16.99 -11.12
CA ALA A 276 -0.31 16.75 -11.87
C ALA A 276 -1.20 15.66 -11.25
N GLY A 277 -0.62 14.68 -10.54
CA GLY A 277 -1.30 13.43 -10.18
C GLY A 277 -1.52 13.18 -8.69
N LEU A 278 -0.86 13.90 -7.79
CA LEU A 278 -1.01 13.76 -6.33
C LEU A 278 -1.77 14.96 -5.76
N ASP A 279 -3.06 14.78 -5.50
CA ASP A 279 -3.96 15.82 -5.00
C ASP A 279 -4.03 15.86 -3.46
N SER A 280 -3.80 14.71 -2.81
CA SER A 280 -3.99 14.58 -1.37
C SER A 280 -3.06 13.54 -0.73
N VAL A 281 -2.61 13.85 0.48
CA VAL A 281 -1.92 12.92 1.39
C VAL A 281 -2.74 12.86 2.67
N VAL A 282 -3.14 11.65 3.07
CA VAL A 282 -3.81 11.39 4.33
C VAL A 282 -2.75 11.07 5.39
N PRO A 283 -2.57 11.93 6.40
CA PRO A 283 -1.57 11.72 7.43
C PRO A 283 -2.06 10.66 8.43
N GLY A 284 -1.33 9.55 8.49
CA GLY A 284 -1.41 8.58 9.57
C GLY A 284 -0.48 8.95 10.73
N PRO A 285 -0.72 8.42 11.95
CA PRO A 285 0.17 8.62 13.08
C PRO A 285 1.58 8.14 12.75
N ALA A 286 2.60 8.73 13.40
CA ALA A 286 3.96 8.24 13.29
C ALA A 286 4.02 6.81 13.83
N ALA A 287 4.57 5.90 13.02
CA ALA A 287 4.85 4.54 13.42
C ALA A 287 6.36 4.37 13.39
N PRO A 288 7.05 4.40 14.55
CA PRO A 288 8.50 4.29 14.59
C PRO A 288 8.95 3.07 13.80
N PHE A 289 9.90 3.28 12.88
CA PHE A 289 10.51 2.22 12.09
C PHE A 289 9.58 1.42 11.17
N ARG A 290 8.34 1.88 10.96
CA ARG A 290 7.39 1.30 10.02
C ARG A 290 6.83 2.38 9.09
N SER A 291 7.11 2.27 7.80
CA SER A 291 6.55 3.15 6.78
C SER A 291 5.24 2.57 6.22
N ALA A 292 4.23 2.45 7.10
CA ALA A 292 2.91 1.98 6.68
C ALA A 292 2.28 3.01 5.73
N SER A 293 1.92 2.55 4.54
CA SER A 293 1.27 3.36 3.51
C SER A 293 0.32 2.51 2.68
N ALA A 294 -0.65 3.18 2.06
CA ALA A 294 -1.62 2.54 1.20
C ALA A 294 -2.34 3.53 0.30
N SER A 295 -2.71 3.05 -0.89
CA SER A 295 -3.58 3.73 -1.85
C SER A 295 -4.67 2.78 -2.35
N THR A 296 -5.73 3.35 -2.90
CA THR A 296 -6.81 2.60 -3.55
C THR A 296 -7.10 3.19 -4.93
N GLY A 297 -7.44 2.33 -5.90
CA GLY A 297 -7.83 2.78 -7.25
C GLY A 297 -9.08 3.66 -7.24
N GLU A 298 -9.97 3.50 -6.26
CA GLU A 298 -11.15 4.37 -6.09
C GLU A 298 -10.77 5.81 -5.71
N ALA A 299 -9.59 6.02 -5.11
CA ALA A 299 -9.07 7.31 -4.65
C ALA A 299 -7.90 7.79 -5.52
N PHE A 300 -8.02 7.71 -6.85
CA PHE A 300 -6.93 8.16 -7.74
C PHE A 300 -6.48 9.58 -7.38
N GLY A 301 -5.19 9.71 -7.06
CA GLY A 301 -4.55 10.95 -6.63
C GLY A 301 -4.42 11.14 -5.12
N SER A 302 -4.71 10.11 -4.32
CA SER A 302 -4.53 10.13 -2.87
C SER A 302 -3.74 8.95 -2.33
N ALA A 303 -2.99 9.20 -1.26
CA ALA A 303 -2.26 8.18 -0.51
C ALA A 303 -2.40 8.38 1.01
N LEU A 304 -2.66 7.29 1.74
CA LEU A 304 -2.56 7.24 3.20
C LEU A 304 -1.12 6.90 3.58
N ILE A 305 -0.49 7.76 4.38
CA ILE A 305 0.91 7.62 4.75
C ILE A 305 1.08 7.84 6.25
N ALA A 306 1.58 6.84 6.97
CA ALA A 306 2.08 7.03 8.33
C ALA A 306 3.31 7.94 8.29
N ARG A 307 3.38 8.96 9.15
CA ARG A 307 4.48 9.93 9.12
C ARG A 307 5.81 9.20 9.35
N PRO A 308 6.76 9.24 8.39
CA PRO A 308 8.08 8.66 8.60
C PRO A 308 8.96 9.60 9.43
N ASP A 309 10.09 9.06 9.88
CA ASP A 309 11.04 9.78 10.74
C ASP A 309 11.96 10.74 9.97
N ASP A 310 12.06 10.59 8.64
CA ASP A 310 12.90 11.44 7.79
C ASP A 310 12.39 11.61 6.34
N ALA A 311 12.94 12.65 5.69
CA ALA A 311 12.59 13.06 4.34
C ALA A 311 12.93 12.04 3.23
N PRO A 312 14.10 11.35 3.23
CA PRO A 312 14.36 10.27 2.27
C PRO A 312 13.32 9.14 2.33
N THR A 313 12.89 8.77 3.53
CA THR A 313 11.85 7.76 3.73
C THR A 313 10.51 8.25 3.19
N LEU A 314 10.11 9.49 3.49
CA LEU A 314 8.88 10.06 2.92
C LEU A 314 8.93 10.14 1.39
N ALA A 315 10.08 10.51 0.81
CA ALA A 315 10.25 10.56 -0.63
C ALA A 315 10.08 9.17 -1.28
N ALA A 316 10.71 8.14 -0.71
CA ALA A 316 10.54 6.76 -1.19
C ALA A 316 9.08 6.30 -1.07
N THR A 317 8.39 6.61 0.03
CA THR A 317 6.97 6.28 0.22
C THR A 317 6.07 7.04 -0.75
N LEU A 318 6.33 8.32 -1.01
CA LEU A 318 5.58 9.08 -2.03
C LEU A 318 5.77 8.49 -3.43
N VAL A 319 6.99 8.05 -3.79
CA VAL A 319 7.26 7.33 -5.05
C VAL A 319 6.51 6.00 -5.11
N HIS A 320 6.51 5.24 -4.01
CA HIS A 320 5.74 3.99 -3.90
C HIS A 320 4.26 4.22 -4.16
N GLU A 321 3.65 5.14 -3.42
CA GLU A 321 2.21 5.39 -3.50
C GLU A 321 1.82 6.02 -4.84
N PHE A 322 2.67 6.87 -5.41
CA PHE A 322 2.42 7.41 -6.74
C PHE A 322 2.43 6.34 -7.84
N GLN A 323 3.29 5.32 -7.71
CA GLN A 323 3.23 4.15 -8.60
C GLN A 323 1.90 3.40 -8.46
N HIS A 324 1.38 3.24 -7.25
CA HIS A 324 0.06 2.65 -7.04
C HIS A 324 -1.07 3.48 -7.66
N ILE A 325 -1.04 4.80 -7.51
CA ILE A 325 -2.02 5.72 -8.12
C ILE A 325 -2.02 5.56 -9.65
N VAL A 326 -0.84 5.65 -10.26
CA VAL A 326 -0.68 5.55 -11.72
C VAL A 326 -1.13 4.19 -12.24
N LEU A 327 -0.71 3.09 -11.59
CA LEU A 327 -1.14 1.75 -11.98
C LEU A 327 -2.65 1.55 -11.77
N GLY A 328 -3.25 2.14 -10.74
CA GLY A 328 -4.70 2.13 -10.55
C GLY A 328 -5.43 2.69 -11.76
N GLY A 329 -4.98 3.83 -12.28
CA GLY A 329 -5.52 4.42 -13.52
C GLY A 329 -5.30 3.53 -14.75
N VAL A 330 -4.13 2.90 -14.87
CA VAL A 330 -3.86 1.92 -15.96
C VAL A 330 -4.82 0.73 -15.87
N LEU A 331 -5.06 0.19 -14.67
CA LEU A 331 -5.94 -0.96 -14.45
C LEU A 331 -7.42 -0.65 -14.75
N HIS A 332 -7.84 0.62 -14.74
CA HIS A 332 -9.16 1.02 -15.21
C HIS A 332 -9.28 1.07 -16.74
N LEU A 333 -8.16 1.13 -17.47
CA LEU A 333 -8.12 1.21 -18.94
C LEU A 333 -7.63 -0.08 -19.60
N ALA A 334 -6.87 -0.90 -18.89
CA ALA A 334 -6.22 -2.09 -19.41
C ALA A 334 -6.21 -3.23 -18.39
N GLN A 335 -6.68 -4.41 -18.80
CA GLN A 335 -6.60 -5.61 -18.00
C GLN A 335 -5.22 -6.26 -18.12
N LEU A 336 -4.46 -6.29 -17.02
CA LEU A 336 -3.11 -6.88 -16.99
C LEU A 336 -3.11 -8.37 -16.60
N HIS A 337 -4.16 -8.85 -15.95
CA HIS A 337 -4.25 -10.23 -15.50
C HIS A 337 -5.70 -10.73 -15.53
N GLU A 338 -5.85 -12.04 -15.63
CA GLU A 338 -7.10 -12.74 -15.38
C GLU A 338 -7.47 -12.65 -13.90
N ASP A 339 -8.76 -12.74 -13.59
CA ASP A 339 -9.22 -12.75 -12.19
C ASP A 339 -8.86 -14.09 -11.54
N ASP A 340 -7.74 -14.09 -10.83
CA ASP A 340 -7.24 -15.23 -10.05
C ASP A 340 -7.10 -14.80 -8.58
N PRO A 341 -8.10 -15.11 -7.72
CA PRO A 341 -8.08 -14.70 -6.32
C PRO A 341 -7.16 -15.57 -5.45
N ARG A 342 -6.53 -16.62 -6.02
CA ARG A 342 -5.69 -17.54 -5.24
C ARG A 342 -4.43 -16.84 -4.74
N GLU A 343 -4.23 -16.86 -3.44
CA GLU A 343 -3.04 -16.33 -2.78
C GLU A 343 -1.87 -17.31 -2.93
N ARG A 344 -1.12 -17.20 -4.02
CA ARG A 344 -0.10 -18.20 -4.40
C ARG A 344 1.30 -17.65 -4.67
N PHE A 345 1.47 -16.33 -4.61
CA PHE A 345 2.76 -15.69 -4.86
C PHE A 345 3.42 -15.25 -3.57
N TYR A 346 4.69 -15.62 -3.41
CA TYR A 346 5.59 -15.05 -2.42
C TYR A 346 6.00 -13.64 -2.84
N VAL A 347 6.00 -12.69 -1.89
CA VAL A 347 6.58 -11.36 -2.08
C VAL A 347 7.43 -10.96 -0.86
N PRO A 348 8.61 -10.33 -1.03
CA PRO A 348 9.51 -9.96 0.09
C PRO A 348 9.07 -8.79 0.98
N TRP A 349 7.96 -8.13 0.64
CA TRP A 349 7.46 -6.94 1.35
C TRP A 349 6.13 -7.18 2.09
N ARG A 350 5.63 -8.42 2.08
CA ARG A 350 4.45 -8.83 2.86
C ARG A 350 4.63 -10.26 3.34
N PRO A 351 4.30 -10.55 4.61
CA PRO A 351 4.52 -11.87 5.20
C PRO A 351 3.58 -12.96 4.65
N ASP A 352 2.45 -12.60 4.06
CA ASP A 352 1.41 -13.51 3.59
C ASP A 352 1.43 -13.67 2.06
N PRO A 353 1.02 -14.84 1.51
CA PRO A 353 0.95 -15.04 0.07
C PRO A 353 -0.02 -14.05 -0.60
N ARG A 354 0.24 -13.74 -1.88
CA ARG A 354 -0.50 -12.72 -2.63
C ARG A 354 -1.18 -13.31 -3.86
N PRO A 355 -2.36 -12.81 -4.26
CA PRO A 355 -2.93 -13.06 -5.58
C PRO A 355 -2.22 -12.22 -6.65
N ILE A 356 -2.31 -12.63 -7.92
CA ILE A 356 -1.55 -12.03 -9.03
C ILE A 356 -1.71 -10.50 -9.12
N GLY A 357 -2.93 -9.99 -8.97
CA GLY A 357 -3.20 -8.55 -9.07
C GLY A 357 -2.48 -7.74 -7.99
N LYS A 358 -2.40 -8.26 -6.76
CA LYS A 358 -1.66 -7.61 -5.66
C LYS A 358 -0.15 -7.79 -5.82
N THR A 359 0.30 -8.88 -6.44
CA THR A 359 1.70 -9.09 -6.80
C THR A 359 2.17 -8.07 -7.84
N LEU A 360 1.40 -7.85 -8.91
CA LEU A 360 1.71 -6.84 -9.93
C LEU A 360 1.74 -5.43 -9.37
N GLN A 361 0.80 -5.08 -8.49
CA GLN A 361 0.82 -3.80 -7.76
C GLN A 361 2.12 -3.62 -6.98
N GLY A 362 2.57 -4.66 -6.26
CA GLY A 362 3.84 -4.64 -5.54
C GLY A 362 5.06 -4.49 -6.46
N ILE A 363 5.14 -5.28 -7.54
CA ILE A 363 6.25 -5.21 -8.50
C ILE A 363 6.43 -3.78 -9.02
N TYR A 364 5.35 -3.12 -9.43
CA TYR A 364 5.43 -1.78 -10.01
C TYR A 364 5.81 -0.70 -8.97
N ALA A 365 5.30 -0.80 -7.75
CA ALA A 365 5.66 0.11 -6.66
C ALA A 365 7.13 -0.03 -6.24
N PHE A 366 7.59 -1.26 -5.99
CA PHE A 366 8.97 -1.52 -5.60
C PHE A 366 9.99 -1.29 -6.73
N PHE A 367 9.57 -1.42 -7.99
CA PHE A 367 10.35 -0.92 -9.13
C PHE A 367 10.58 0.61 -9.06
N GLY A 368 9.55 1.37 -8.65
CA GLY A 368 9.68 2.81 -8.40
C GLY A 368 10.62 3.13 -7.23
N ILE A 369 10.53 2.37 -6.13
CA ILE A 369 11.45 2.48 -4.99
C ILE A 369 12.90 2.20 -5.41
N ALA A 370 13.13 1.12 -6.16
CA ALA A 370 14.47 0.77 -6.65
C ALA A 370 15.05 1.88 -7.51
N ALA A 371 14.24 2.45 -8.41
CA ALA A 371 14.65 3.61 -9.21
C ALA A 371 15.01 4.81 -8.33
N PHE A 372 14.19 5.13 -7.32
CA PHE A 372 14.43 6.23 -6.38
C PHE A 372 15.79 6.09 -5.67
N TRP A 373 16.00 4.98 -4.98
CA TRP A 373 17.22 4.77 -4.21
C TRP A 373 18.47 4.67 -5.08
N ARG A 374 18.35 4.14 -6.31
CA ARG A 374 19.43 4.15 -7.30
C ARG A 374 19.94 5.55 -7.59
N GLU A 375 19.05 6.52 -7.81
CA GLU A 375 19.45 7.90 -8.10
C GLU A 375 19.99 8.60 -6.85
N ILE A 376 19.40 8.37 -5.67
CA ILE A 376 19.95 8.91 -4.42
C ILE A 376 21.36 8.38 -4.16
N ALA A 377 21.60 7.09 -4.39
CA ALA A 377 22.90 6.44 -4.19
C ALA A 377 23.99 6.99 -5.11
N ARG A 378 23.62 7.47 -6.31
CA ARG A 378 24.55 8.04 -7.30
C ARG A 378 24.87 9.51 -7.04
N ALA A 379 23.93 10.24 -6.47
CA ALA A 379 24.00 11.69 -6.36
C ALA A 379 24.49 12.21 -5.00
N HIS A 380 24.61 11.32 -4.00
CA HIS A 380 25.02 11.68 -2.65
C HIS A 380 26.26 10.89 -2.23
N ASP A 381 26.90 11.36 -1.16
CA ASP A 381 28.02 10.70 -0.49
C ASP A 381 27.69 10.39 0.97
N GLY A 382 28.60 9.67 1.63
CA GLY A 382 28.53 9.40 3.07
C GLY A 382 27.36 8.51 3.47
N LYS A 383 26.70 8.83 4.59
CA LYS A 383 25.68 7.97 5.20
C LYS A 383 24.44 7.78 4.34
N LEU A 384 23.96 8.86 3.71
CA LEU A 384 22.78 8.79 2.85
C LEU A 384 23.03 7.91 1.62
N ALA A 385 24.19 8.06 0.98
CA ALA A 385 24.59 7.23 -0.15
C ALA A 385 24.68 5.75 0.24
N ARG A 386 25.28 5.46 1.40
CA ARG A 386 25.41 4.10 1.91
C ARG A 386 24.05 3.46 2.22
N ARG A 387 23.14 4.19 2.87
CA ARG A 387 21.74 3.76 3.06
C ARG A 387 21.07 3.51 1.70
N ALA A 388 21.16 4.45 0.78
CA ALA A 388 20.54 4.35 -0.54
C ALA A 388 21.07 3.16 -1.35
N MET A 389 22.37 2.86 -1.30
CA MET A 389 22.96 1.68 -1.94
C MET A 389 22.39 0.37 -1.37
N PHE A 390 22.17 0.31 -0.06
CA PHE A 390 21.53 -0.83 0.57
C PHE A 390 20.06 -0.98 0.16
N GLU A 391 19.27 0.10 0.26
CA GLU A 391 17.86 0.11 -0.12
C GLU A 391 17.68 -0.22 -1.62
N PHE A 392 18.57 0.27 -2.48
CA PHE A 392 18.63 -0.07 -3.90
C PHE A 392 18.93 -1.56 -4.11
N ALA A 393 19.92 -2.12 -3.41
CA ALA A 393 20.28 -3.53 -3.53
C ALA A 393 19.14 -4.47 -3.11
N GLN A 394 18.45 -4.15 -2.02
CA GLN A 394 17.30 -4.89 -1.54
C GLN A 394 16.14 -4.79 -2.53
N SER A 395 15.66 -3.57 -2.79
CA SER A 395 14.48 -3.33 -3.62
C SER A 395 14.64 -3.87 -5.05
N ARG A 396 15.82 -3.74 -5.68
CA ARG A 396 16.05 -4.29 -7.04
C ARG A 396 16.02 -5.82 -7.06
N GLY A 397 16.64 -6.45 -6.05
CA GLY A 397 16.73 -7.91 -5.96
C GLY A 397 15.37 -8.54 -5.64
N ASP A 398 14.67 -7.98 -4.67
CA ASP A 398 13.33 -8.41 -4.26
C ASP A 398 12.32 -8.24 -5.40
N THR A 399 12.32 -7.08 -6.06
CA THR A 399 11.43 -6.83 -7.21
C THR A 399 11.71 -7.81 -8.35
N TRP A 400 12.99 -8.06 -8.66
CA TRP A 400 13.36 -8.99 -9.72
C TRP A 400 12.90 -10.42 -9.42
N ARG A 401 13.11 -10.90 -8.18
CA ARG A 401 12.69 -12.24 -7.75
C ARG A 401 11.19 -12.44 -7.97
N VAL A 402 10.38 -11.47 -7.57
CA VAL A 402 8.92 -11.54 -7.74
C VAL A 402 8.54 -11.43 -9.20
N LEU A 403 9.14 -10.49 -9.95
CA LEU A 403 8.89 -10.31 -11.38
C LEU A 403 9.17 -11.60 -12.15
N ASP A 404 10.32 -12.24 -11.93
CA ASP A 404 10.71 -13.48 -12.60
C ASP A 404 9.72 -14.62 -12.31
N SER A 405 9.21 -14.70 -11.07
CA SER A 405 8.20 -15.69 -10.68
C SER A 405 6.85 -15.54 -11.39
N VAL A 406 6.46 -14.33 -11.78
CA VAL A 406 5.17 -14.07 -12.46
C VAL A 406 5.31 -13.97 -13.97
N HIS A 407 6.52 -13.76 -14.49
CA HIS A 407 6.78 -13.40 -15.89
C HIS A 407 6.18 -14.40 -16.91
N ARG A 408 6.11 -15.68 -16.53
CA ARG A 408 5.54 -16.76 -17.37
C ARG A 408 4.21 -17.30 -16.85
N ASP A 409 3.60 -16.64 -15.86
CA ASP A 409 2.36 -17.13 -15.28
C ASP A 409 1.19 -17.01 -16.27
N ALA A 410 0.39 -18.07 -16.34
CA ALA A 410 -0.74 -18.15 -17.27
C ALA A 410 -1.85 -17.13 -16.97
N SER A 411 -1.89 -16.58 -15.74
CA SER A 411 -2.86 -15.53 -15.38
C SER A 411 -2.54 -14.16 -15.96
N LEU A 412 -1.34 -13.93 -16.52
CA LEU A 412 -1.07 -12.68 -17.23
C LEU A 412 -1.84 -12.64 -18.56
N THR A 413 -2.44 -11.49 -18.88
CA THR A 413 -2.95 -11.22 -20.23
C THR A 413 -1.79 -10.90 -21.18
N THR A 414 -2.06 -10.77 -22.48
CA THR A 414 -1.05 -10.25 -23.44
C THR A 414 -0.57 -8.85 -23.05
N THR A 415 -1.49 -7.99 -22.61
CA THR A 415 -1.19 -6.65 -22.11
C THR A 415 -0.37 -6.69 -20.81
N GLY A 416 -0.69 -7.63 -19.91
CA GLY A 416 0.09 -7.89 -18.70
C GLY A 416 1.52 -8.30 -18.96
N ARG A 417 1.72 -9.25 -19.88
CA ARG A 417 3.05 -9.68 -20.34
C ARG A 417 3.87 -8.49 -20.86
N ARG A 418 3.28 -7.68 -21.74
CA ARG A 418 3.92 -6.45 -22.25
C ARG A 418 4.33 -5.50 -21.12
N PHE A 419 3.48 -5.31 -20.12
CA PHE A 419 3.78 -4.45 -18.97
C PHE A 419 4.96 -4.97 -18.15
N VAL A 420 4.96 -6.26 -17.79
CA VAL A 420 6.07 -6.85 -17.03
C VAL A 420 7.36 -6.92 -17.84
N ASP A 421 7.28 -7.07 -19.17
CA ASP A 421 8.43 -7.03 -20.08
C ASP A 421 9.10 -5.65 -20.05
N GLY A 422 8.32 -4.56 -20.06
CA GLY A 422 8.84 -3.20 -19.95
C GLY A 422 9.54 -2.94 -18.61
N ILE A 423 9.00 -3.47 -17.50
CA ILE A 423 9.68 -3.39 -16.19
C ILE A 423 10.98 -4.20 -16.24
N ALA A 424 10.94 -5.43 -16.77
CA ALA A 424 12.09 -6.31 -16.86
C ALA A 424 13.23 -5.72 -17.71
N GLU A 425 12.88 -5.03 -18.80
CA GLU A 425 13.83 -4.33 -19.69
C GLU A 425 14.67 -3.31 -18.91
N ARG A 426 14.06 -2.59 -17.97
CA ARG A 426 14.73 -1.56 -17.17
C ARG A 426 15.42 -2.12 -15.93
N LEU A 427 14.78 -3.07 -15.25
CA LEU A 427 15.27 -3.62 -13.99
C LEU A 427 16.43 -4.61 -14.19
N ARG A 428 16.42 -5.42 -15.27
CA ARG A 428 17.44 -6.46 -15.48
C ARG A 428 18.87 -5.89 -15.51
N PRO A 429 19.18 -4.80 -16.24
CA PRO A 429 20.52 -4.20 -16.20
C PRO A 429 20.92 -3.69 -14.80
N TRP A 430 19.96 -3.26 -13.98
CA TRP A 430 20.24 -2.74 -12.64
C TRP A 430 20.77 -3.80 -11.68
N LEU A 431 20.52 -5.08 -11.94
CA LEU A 431 21.06 -6.19 -11.14
C LEU A 431 22.59 -6.27 -11.23
N ALA A 432 23.16 -5.86 -12.36
CA ALA A 432 24.61 -5.87 -12.59
C ALA A 432 25.31 -4.61 -12.03
N GLU A 433 24.55 -3.60 -11.58
CA GLU A 433 25.15 -2.39 -11.04
C GLU A 433 25.87 -2.68 -9.71
N PRO A 434 27.11 -2.20 -9.52
CA PRO A 434 27.91 -2.52 -8.35
C PRO A 434 27.31 -1.90 -7.08
N VAL A 435 27.31 -2.67 -6.00
CA VAL A 435 26.98 -2.24 -4.64
C VAL A 435 28.05 -2.83 -3.72
N PRO A 436 28.51 -2.10 -2.68
CA PRO A 436 29.44 -2.64 -1.69
C PRO A 436 28.98 -4.01 -1.15
N ASP A 437 29.91 -4.96 -1.14
CA ASP A 437 29.62 -6.37 -0.82
C ASP A 437 28.97 -6.57 0.55
N ASP A 438 29.32 -5.74 1.52
CA ASP A 438 28.74 -5.78 2.86
C ASP A 438 27.25 -5.37 2.86
N LEU A 439 26.86 -4.39 2.03
CA LEU A 439 25.46 -3.98 1.88
C LEU A 439 24.67 -5.00 1.06
N ARG A 440 25.27 -5.53 -0.02
CA ARG A 440 24.67 -6.59 -0.83
C ARG A 440 24.34 -7.82 0.02
N ARG A 441 25.29 -8.29 0.84
CA ARG A 441 25.06 -9.43 1.75
C ARG A 441 23.95 -9.16 2.77
N ARG A 442 23.82 -7.92 3.28
CA ARG A 442 22.75 -7.54 4.20
C ARG A 442 21.37 -7.54 3.53
N ALA A 443 21.29 -7.03 2.31
CA ALA A 443 20.07 -7.08 1.51
C ALA A 443 19.66 -8.54 1.24
N GLU A 444 20.59 -9.37 0.78
CA GLU A 444 20.38 -10.82 0.57
C GLU A 444 19.94 -11.54 1.86
N ALA A 445 20.51 -11.16 3.01
CA ALA A 445 20.15 -11.72 4.31
C ALA A 445 18.71 -11.40 4.73
N ILE A 446 18.21 -10.18 4.44
CA ILE A 446 16.81 -9.81 4.72
C ILE A 446 15.85 -10.60 3.83
N THR A 447 16.16 -10.71 2.53
CA THR A 447 15.34 -11.50 1.61
C THR A 447 15.32 -12.97 2.04
N ALA A 448 16.46 -13.53 2.43
CA ALA A 448 16.57 -14.91 2.90
C ALA A 448 15.77 -15.14 4.20
N ASP A 449 15.84 -14.21 5.15
CA ASP A 449 15.06 -14.23 6.38
C ASP A 449 13.56 -14.25 6.10
N HIS A 450 13.09 -13.26 5.32
CA HIS A 450 11.67 -13.15 4.96
C HIS A 450 11.19 -14.39 4.19
N HIS A 451 11.99 -14.92 3.26
CA HIS A 451 11.63 -16.12 2.49
C HIS A 451 11.54 -17.35 3.39
N ALA A 452 12.53 -17.59 4.26
CA ALA A 452 12.50 -18.69 5.22
C ALA A 452 11.28 -18.59 6.16
N GLY A 453 10.95 -17.38 6.63
CA GLY A 453 9.76 -17.14 7.44
C GLY A 453 8.45 -17.35 6.70
N TYR A 454 8.37 -16.92 5.44
CA TYR A 454 7.24 -17.21 4.59
C TYR A 454 7.04 -18.72 4.43
N ARG A 455 8.10 -19.46 4.11
CA ARG A 455 8.00 -20.91 3.93
C ARG A 455 7.53 -21.61 5.20
N MET A 456 8.16 -21.28 6.33
CA MET A 456 7.82 -21.86 7.63
C MET A 456 6.35 -21.66 8.01
N ARG A 457 5.77 -20.51 7.64
CA ARG A 457 4.39 -20.13 8.00
C ARG A 457 3.36 -20.60 6.98
N HIS A 458 3.69 -20.61 5.68
CA HIS A 458 2.70 -20.77 4.62
C HIS A 458 2.87 -22.04 3.78
N LEU A 459 3.98 -22.76 3.87
CA LEU A 459 4.12 -24.06 3.20
C LEU A 459 3.80 -25.19 4.17
N ARG A 460 3.11 -26.22 3.66
CA ARG A 460 2.80 -27.45 4.39
C ARG A 460 3.40 -28.62 3.63
N PRO A 461 4.55 -29.16 4.08
CA PRO A 461 5.10 -30.37 3.51
C PRO A 461 4.04 -31.47 3.42
N ASP A 462 4.09 -32.24 2.33
CA ASP A 462 3.22 -33.39 2.16
C ASP A 462 3.35 -34.35 3.36
N HIS A 463 2.22 -34.81 3.89
CA HIS A 463 2.18 -35.62 5.11
C HIS A 463 2.96 -36.93 4.94
N ARG A 464 2.86 -37.59 3.78
CA ARG A 464 3.58 -38.84 3.51
C ARG A 464 5.09 -38.61 3.52
N SER A 465 5.54 -37.50 2.93
CA SER A 465 6.93 -37.07 2.94
C SER A 465 7.48 -36.86 4.35
N VAL A 466 6.71 -36.21 5.23
CA VAL A 466 7.08 -36.01 6.63
C VAL A 466 7.17 -37.34 7.39
N VAL A 467 6.22 -38.25 7.18
CA VAL A 467 6.21 -39.57 7.83
C VAL A 467 7.44 -40.39 7.42
N ILE A 468 7.73 -40.48 6.11
CA ILE A 468 8.89 -41.23 5.59
C ILE A 468 10.20 -40.71 6.20
N LEU A 469 10.38 -39.39 6.25
CA LEU A 469 11.59 -38.79 6.81
C LEU A 469 11.70 -39.02 8.33
N ALA A 470 10.59 -38.90 9.05
CA ALA A 470 10.57 -39.16 10.49
C ALA A 470 10.87 -40.65 10.80
N GLU A 471 10.29 -41.57 10.05
CA GLU A 471 10.56 -43.02 10.20
C GLU A 471 12.00 -43.37 9.86
N ALA A 472 12.57 -42.78 8.80
CA ALA A 472 13.97 -42.96 8.44
C ALA A 472 14.92 -42.45 9.53
N TRP A 473 14.62 -41.28 10.12
CA TRP A 473 15.37 -40.76 11.27
C TRP A 473 15.29 -41.70 12.48
N LEU A 474 14.08 -42.17 12.85
CA LEU A 474 13.87 -43.06 13.99
C LEU A 474 14.49 -44.44 13.81
N ALA A 475 14.67 -44.87 12.57
CA ALA A 475 15.40 -46.09 12.21
C ALA A 475 16.93 -45.90 12.18
N ASP A 476 17.45 -44.75 12.64
CA ASP A 476 18.88 -44.39 12.68
C ASP A 476 19.57 -44.51 11.32
N GLN A 477 18.85 -44.17 10.24
CA GLN A 477 19.45 -44.17 8.91
C GLN A 477 20.47 -43.05 8.78
N LEU A 478 21.65 -43.35 8.25
CA LEU A 478 22.74 -42.38 8.09
C LEU A 478 22.39 -41.22 7.14
N HIS A 479 21.49 -41.45 6.18
CA HIS A 479 21.11 -40.47 5.17
C HIS A 479 19.58 -40.45 4.94
N PRO A 480 18.99 -39.29 4.58
CA PRO A 480 17.60 -39.25 4.14
C PRO A 480 17.38 -40.08 2.86
N PRO A 481 16.22 -40.72 2.69
CA PRO A 481 15.94 -41.57 1.53
C PRO A 481 16.16 -40.84 0.17
N PRO A 482 16.83 -41.47 -0.82
CA PRO A 482 17.24 -40.82 -2.07
C PRO A 482 16.10 -40.47 -3.05
N ALA A 483 14.89 -41.04 -2.87
CA ALA A 483 13.72 -40.73 -3.70
C ALA A 483 12.99 -39.43 -3.29
N PHE A 484 13.60 -38.61 -2.46
CA PHE A 484 13.02 -37.38 -1.93
C PHE A 484 13.22 -36.20 -2.90
N ALA A 485 12.45 -36.17 -3.99
CA ALA A 485 12.29 -34.95 -4.78
C ALA A 485 11.26 -34.05 -4.07
N TYR A 486 11.73 -33.15 -3.20
CA TYR A 486 10.83 -32.19 -2.56
C TYR A 486 10.35 -31.16 -3.58
N VAL A 487 9.05 -31.19 -3.85
CA VAL A 487 8.38 -30.16 -4.65
C VAL A 487 7.69 -29.23 -3.68
N ASP A 488 7.91 -27.93 -3.84
CA ASP A 488 7.25 -26.93 -3.01
C ASP A 488 5.73 -27.06 -3.13
N PRO A 489 5.01 -27.27 -2.01
CA PRO A 489 3.56 -27.28 -2.03
C PRO A 489 3.03 -25.87 -2.35
N PRO A 490 1.81 -25.74 -2.88
CA PRO A 490 1.17 -24.43 -2.95
C PRO A 490 1.05 -23.84 -1.53
N PRO A 491 1.24 -22.52 -1.36
CA PRO A 491 1.11 -21.91 -0.05
C PRO A 491 -0.33 -21.92 0.45
N THR A 492 -0.50 -21.93 1.77
CA THR A 492 -1.77 -21.70 2.45
C THR A 492 -1.85 -20.25 2.96
N PRO A 493 -3.01 -19.60 2.85
CA PRO A 493 -3.22 -18.27 3.42
C PRO A 493 -3.20 -18.28 4.96
N VAL A 494 -3.42 -19.45 5.59
CA VAL A 494 -3.43 -19.59 7.05
C VAL A 494 -2.00 -19.78 7.58
N PRO A 495 -1.45 -18.82 8.36
CA PRO A 495 -0.09 -18.93 8.86
C PRO A 495 0.04 -19.97 9.99
N ASP A 496 1.17 -20.68 10.05
CA ASP A 496 1.58 -21.54 11.17
C ASP A 496 2.66 -20.84 12.01
N GLY A 497 2.21 -19.95 12.89
CA GLY A 497 3.03 -19.15 13.80
C GLY A 497 3.09 -17.66 13.42
N SER A 498 3.61 -16.86 14.35
CA SER A 498 3.75 -15.41 14.17
C SER A 498 4.88 -15.06 13.19
N SER A 499 4.67 -13.99 12.42
CA SER A 499 5.76 -13.33 11.69
C SER A 499 6.60 -12.48 12.65
N SER A 500 7.87 -12.30 12.33
CA SER A 500 8.73 -11.34 13.02
C SER A 500 9.54 -10.56 11.99
N GLU A 501 9.59 -9.24 12.15
CA GLU A 501 10.40 -8.33 11.35
C GLU A 501 11.63 -7.81 12.13
N ALA A 502 11.89 -8.40 13.30
CA ALA A 502 12.90 -7.93 14.26
C ALA A 502 14.29 -7.77 13.63
N ARG A 503 14.78 -8.79 12.93
CA ARG A 503 16.11 -8.77 12.29
C ARG A 503 16.17 -7.78 11.13
N THR A 504 15.15 -7.74 10.28
CA THR A 504 15.04 -6.74 9.20
C THR A 504 15.16 -5.33 9.77
N HIS A 505 14.33 -5.01 10.76
CA HIS A 505 14.36 -3.72 11.44
C HIS A 505 15.75 -3.41 12.00
N LEU A 506 16.36 -4.34 12.75
CA LEU A 506 17.71 -4.14 13.30
C LEU A 506 18.78 -3.90 12.22
N ILE A 507 18.68 -4.55 11.06
CA ILE A 507 19.61 -4.33 9.94
C ILE A 507 19.42 -2.93 9.34
N HIS A 508 18.16 -2.49 9.11
CA HIS A 508 17.90 -1.12 8.66
C HIS A 508 18.45 -0.09 9.66
N LEU A 509 18.28 -0.32 10.97
CA LEU A 509 18.85 0.53 12.00
C LEU A 509 20.38 0.54 12.00
N ASP A 510 21.05 -0.62 11.92
CA ASP A 510 22.53 -0.68 11.86
C ASP A 510 23.09 0.07 10.64
N ILE A 511 22.32 0.15 9.55
CA ILE A 511 22.71 0.87 8.33
C ILE A 511 22.43 2.38 8.46
N ALA A 512 21.34 2.76 9.13
CA ALA A 512 20.96 4.16 9.33
C ALA A 512 21.80 4.86 10.42
N LEU A 513 22.18 4.14 11.48
CA LEU A 513 22.84 4.70 12.65
C LEU A 513 24.33 4.98 12.43
N ALA A 514 24.81 6.03 13.10
CA ALA A 514 26.20 6.47 13.05
C ALA A 514 27.12 5.65 13.97
N ASP A 515 26.61 5.30 15.15
CA ASP A 515 27.30 4.57 16.19
C ASP A 515 26.45 3.37 16.61
N ARG A 516 27.04 2.16 16.56
CA ARG A 516 26.40 0.92 17.01
C ARG A 516 26.03 0.93 18.50
N ARG A 517 26.59 1.83 19.30
CA ARG A 517 26.19 2.04 20.70
C ARG A 517 24.79 2.65 20.82
N GLU A 518 24.34 3.44 19.83
CA GLU A 518 22.98 3.97 19.77
C GLU A 518 21.96 2.86 19.46
N LEU A 519 22.38 1.84 18.69
CA LEU A 519 21.55 0.66 18.45
C LEU A 519 21.18 -0.03 19.76
N ALA A 520 22.09 -0.05 20.75
CA ALA A 520 21.91 -0.72 22.05
C ALA A 520 20.87 -0.05 22.98
N SER A 521 20.56 1.24 22.79
CA SER A 521 19.47 1.93 23.50
C SER A 521 18.14 1.85 22.75
N MET A 522 18.18 1.82 21.41
CA MET A 522 16.98 1.85 20.56
C MET A 522 16.33 0.48 20.33
N TRP A 523 17.09 -0.62 20.29
CA TRP A 523 16.50 -1.93 19.99
C TRP A 523 15.51 -2.45 21.05
N ARG A 524 15.62 -2.01 22.30
CA ARG A 524 14.76 -2.45 23.41
C ARG A 524 13.34 -1.90 23.33
N SER A 525 13.09 -0.87 22.51
CA SER A 525 11.75 -0.34 22.27
C SER A 525 11.05 -1.01 21.10
N ALA A 526 11.76 -1.85 20.31
CA ALA A 526 11.15 -2.63 19.25
C ALA A 526 10.51 -3.90 19.82
N GLU A 527 9.24 -4.09 19.49
CA GLU A 527 8.45 -5.27 19.90
C GLU A 527 9.08 -6.56 19.35
N ASP A 528 9.06 -7.63 20.16
CA ASP A 528 9.53 -8.97 19.82
C ASP A 528 11.02 -9.14 19.45
N VAL A 529 11.87 -8.13 19.67
CA VAL A 529 13.32 -8.24 19.41
C VAL A 529 14.03 -8.97 20.54
N THR A 530 14.82 -10.00 20.20
CA THR A 530 15.63 -10.76 21.15
C THR A 530 17.10 -10.31 21.15
N THR A 531 17.85 -10.69 22.20
CA THR A 531 19.31 -10.53 22.23
C THR A 531 20.00 -11.33 21.12
N SER A 532 19.40 -12.46 20.70
CA SER A 532 19.87 -13.29 19.58
C SER A 532 19.73 -12.57 18.24
N ASP A 533 18.60 -11.87 18.02
CA ASP A 533 18.38 -11.05 16.82
C ASP A 533 19.39 -9.90 16.75
N LEU A 534 19.68 -9.26 17.88
CA LEU A 534 20.70 -8.21 17.95
C LEU A 534 22.11 -8.77 17.65
N ALA A 535 22.45 -9.93 18.20
CA ALA A 535 23.71 -10.59 17.91
C ALA A 535 23.85 -10.91 16.42
N TYR A 536 22.78 -11.40 15.79
CA TYR A 536 22.75 -11.66 14.35
C TYR A 536 22.93 -10.38 13.53
N ALA A 537 22.11 -9.35 13.78
CA ALA A 537 22.14 -8.09 13.02
C ALA A 537 23.48 -7.35 13.11
N THR A 538 24.21 -7.51 14.23
CA THR A 538 25.53 -6.93 14.47
C THR A 538 26.69 -7.80 13.97
N GLY A 539 26.42 -8.98 13.41
CA GLY A 539 27.40 -9.89 12.83
C GLY A 539 28.08 -10.84 13.84
N ARG A 540 27.58 -10.92 15.08
CA ARG A 540 28.06 -11.85 16.11
C ARG A 540 27.35 -13.19 15.97
N PHE A 541 27.63 -13.89 14.88
CA PHE A 541 26.87 -15.09 14.50
C PHE A 541 26.99 -16.24 15.51
N ASP A 542 28.16 -16.46 16.10
CA ASP A 542 28.32 -17.49 17.15
C ASP A 542 27.48 -17.20 18.41
N ASP A 543 27.38 -15.93 18.80
CA ASP A 543 26.52 -15.50 19.90
C ASP A 543 25.04 -15.72 19.56
N ALA A 544 24.64 -15.39 18.33
CA ALA A 544 23.29 -15.61 17.84
C ALA A 544 22.92 -17.10 17.79
N VAL A 545 23.82 -17.97 17.33
CA VAL A 545 23.62 -19.43 17.34
C VAL A 545 23.38 -19.92 18.77
N ARG A 546 24.19 -19.50 19.75
CA ARG A 546 23.99 -19.88 21.16
C ARG A 546 22.66 -19.35 21.71
N GLY A 547 22.30 -18.11 21.36
CA GLY A 547 21.05 -17.47 21.76
C GLY A 547 19.82 -18.21 21.22
N TYR A 548 19.76 -18.46 19.91
CA TYR A 548 18.62 -19.16 19.31
C TYR A 548 18.48 -20.61 19.79
N ARG A 549 19.59 -21.31 20.08
CA ARG A 549 19.54 -22.62 20.74
C ARG A 549 18.87 -22.54 22.11
N ALA A 550 19.22 -21.55 22.91
CA ALA A 550 18.63 -21.35 24.24
C ALA A 550 17.15 -20.98 24.15
N GLU A 551 16.77 -20.14 23.18
CA GLU A 551 15.37 -19.81 22.91
C GLU A 551 14.55 -21.02 22.49
N LEU A 552 15.09 -21.88 21.60
CA LEU A 552 14.41 -23.10 21.17
C LEU A 552 14.37 -24.17 22.27
N ALA A 553 15.28 -24.14 23.24
CA ALA A 553 15.15 -25.01 24.42
C ALA A 553 13.96 -24.61 25.31
N GLN A 554 13.61 -23.32 25.36
CA GLN A 554 12.49 -22.79 26.16
C GLN A 554 11.17 -22.79 25.37
N HIS A 555 11.24 -22.46 24.09
CA HIS A 555 10.11 -22.38 23.17
C HIS A 555 10.43 -23.18 21.89
N PRO A 556 10.34 -24.52 21.95
CA PRO A 556 10.79 -25.41 20.86
C PRO A 556 10.13 -25.18 19.51
N ASP A 557 8.94 -24.57 19.49
CA ASP A 557 8.16 -24.34 18.28
C ASP A 557 8.14 -22.87 17.81
N ARG A 558 9.00 -22.01 18.38
CA ARG A 558 9.07 -20.58 18.00
C ARG A 558 9.68 -20.38 16.62
N VAL A 559 8.84 -20.05 15.64
CA VAL A 559 9.19 -19.84 14.22
C VAL A 559 10.40 -18.92 14.02
N SER A 560 10.39 -17.73 14.66
CA SER A 560 11.45 -16.73 14.48
C SER A 560 12.84 -17.23 14.88
N SER A 561 12.93 -18.09 15.89
CA SER A 561 14.18 -18.65 16.41
C SER A 561 14.70 -19.81 15.55
N TRP A 562 13.83 -20.61 14.94
CA TRP A 562 14.22 -21.61 13.93
C TRP A 562 14.88 -20.94 12.71
N ILE A 563 14.26 -19.87 12.19
CA ILE A 563 14.80 -19.11 11.06
C ILE A 563 16.10 -18.42 11.46
N GLY A 564 16.11 -17.75 12.62
CA GLY A 564 17.28 -17.08 13.16
C GLY A 564 18.47 -18.02 13.32
N LEU A 565 18.24 -19.24 13.80
CA LEU A 565 19.28 -20.27 13.90
C LEU A 565 19.87 -20.65 12.54
N GLY A 566 19.01 -20.88 11.53
CA GLY A 566 19.46 -21.18 10.16
C GLY A 566 20.31 -20.07 9.57
N LEU A 567 19.85 -18.82 9.71
CA LEU A 567 20.56 -17.63 9.25
C LEU A 567 21.89 -17.43 9.98
N ALA A 568 21.92 -17.58 11.31
CA ALA A 568 23.13 -17.44 12.10
C ALA A 568 24.17 -18.52 11.74
N LEU A 569 23.74 -19.77 11.54
CA LEU A 569 24.62 -20.84 11.04
C LEU A 569 25.19 -20.50 9.67
N ALA A 570 24.37 -20.00 8.74
CA ALA A 570 24.83 -19.56 7.42
C ALA A 570 25.85 -18.40 7.52
N GLY A 571 25.69 -17.51 8.51
CA GLY A 571 26.64 -16.43 8.81
C GLY A 571 27.98 -16.92 9.37
N VAL A 572 27.99 -18.02 10.15
CA VAL A 572 29.23 -18.67 10.61
C VAL A 572 29.94 -19.39 9.46
N GLY A 573 29.18 -20.09 8.60
CA GLY A 573 29.72 -20.75 7.43
C GLY A 573 28.74 -21.72 6.77
N THR A 574 29.06 -22.17 5.55
CA THR A 574 28.21 -23.11 4.83
C THR A 574 28.22 -24.49 5.51
N SER A 575 27.05 -24.95 5.94
CA SER A 575 26.84 -26.30 6.49
C SER A 575 25.53 -26.90 5.97
N PRO A 576 25.38 -28.24 5.97
CA PRO A 576 24.11 -28.89 5.66
C PRO A 576 22.93 -28.35 6.49
N ALA A 577 23.16 -28.11 7.79
CA ALA A 577 22.15 -27.53 8.69
C ALA A 577 21.74 -26.11 8.26
N ALA A 578 22.72 -25.24 7.96
CA ALA A 578 22.44 -23.89 7.50
C ALA A 578 21.59 -23.90 6.23
N ARG A 579 21.92 -24.75 5.25
CA ARG A 579 21.15 -24.89 4.01
C ARG A 579 19.73 -25.36 4.28
N ALA A 580 19.55 -26.44 5.04
CA ALA A 580 18.23 -27.00 5.31
C ALA A 580 17.32 -26.01 6.06
N LEU A 581 17.85 -25.32 7.08
CA LEU A 581 17.08 -24.35 7.87
C LEU A 581 16.77 -23.04 7.13
N THR A 582 17.51 -22.70 6.08
CA THR A 582 17.25 -21.50 5.28
C THR A 582 16.36 -21.77 4.05
N HIS A 583 16.50 -22.95 3.44
CA HIS A 583 15.82 -23.28 2.18
C HIS A 583 14.58 -24.17 2.38
N TYR A 584 14.57 -25.04 3.39
CA TYR A 584 13.45 -25.95 3.70
C TYR A 584 13.05 -25.94 5.19
N PRO A 585 12.98 -24.76 5.86
CA PRO A 585 12.67 -24.69 7.29
C PRO A 585 11.37 -25.40 7.68
N GLU A 586 10.33 -25.27 6.83
CA GLU A 586 9.02 -25.89 7.01
C GLU A 586 9.09 -27.41 7.07
N LEU A 587 9.96 -28.02 6.27
CA LEU A 587 10.16 -29.46 6.24
C LEU A 587 10.89 -29.92 7.49
N VAL A 588 11.98 -29.25 7.86
CA VAL A 588 12.74 -29.58 9.08
C VAL A 588 11.83 -29.51 10.30
N ARG A 589 11.04 -28.44 10.44
CA ARG A 589 10.11 -28.26 11.57
C ARG A 589 8.99 -29.31 11.55
N ALA A 590 8.44 -29.65 10.39
CA ALA A 590 7.39 -30.66 10.28
C ALA A 590 7.88 -32.06 10.68
N VAL A 591 9.07 -32.46 10.22
CA VAL A 591 9.72 -33.73 10.61
C VAL A 591 10.06 -33.73 12.10
N TRP A 592 10.60 -32.62 12.60
CA TRP A 592 10.90 -32.45 14.03
C TRP A 592 9.65 -32.62 14.90
N ARG A 593 8.55 -31.92 14.57
CA ARG A 593 7.26 -32.05 15.27
C ARG A 593 6.77 -33.49 15.22
N ARG A 594 6.87 -34.18 14.08
CA ARG A 594 6.47 -35.59 13.97
C ARG A 594 7.28 -36.46 14.92
N ILE A 595 8.61 -36.35 14.91
CA ILE A 595 9.50 -37.10 15.82
C ILE A 595 9.12 -36.84 17.28
N THR A 596 8.86 -35.58 17.67
CA THR A 596 8.49 -35.23 19.05
C THR A 596 7.16 -35.86 19.51
N THR A 597 6.27 -36.21 18.59
CA THR A 597 5.01 -36.88 18.94
C THR A 597 5.13 -38.39 19.12
N VAL A 598 6.20 -38.99 18.61
CA VAL A 598 6.35 -40.46 18.55
C VAL A 598 7.58 -40.99 19.29
N SER A 599 8.53 -40.13 19.67
CA SER A 599 9.75 -40.48 20.38
C SER A 599 10.00 -39.53 21.57
N PRO A 600 10.39 -40.06 22.74
CA PRO A 600 10.86 -39.24 23.85
C PRO A 600 12.28 -38.69 23.61
N ASP A 601 13.08 -39.29 22.72
CA ASP A 601 14.38 -38.76 22.31
C ASP A 601 14.20 -37.76 21.17
N VAL A 602 14.15 -36.48 21.54
CA VAL A 602 13.91 -35.36 20.62
C VAL A 602 15.25 -34.84 20.08
N PRO A 603 15.50 -34.89 18.76
CA PRO A 603 16.71 -34.33 18.20
C PRO A 603 16.72 -32.81 18.32
N THR A 604 17.91 -32.23 18.46
CA THR A 604 18.05 -30.78 18.30
C THR A 604 17.72 -30.37 16.86
N PRO A 605 17.16 -29.17 16.66
CA PRO A 605 16.91 -28.59 15.33
C PRO A 605 18.07 -28.76 14.35
N GLU A 606 19.30 -28.53 14.81
CA GLU A 606 20.51 -28.58 13.99
C GLU A 606 20.94 -29.99 13.63
N ARG A 607 20.77 -30.96 14.54
CA ARG A 607 21.10 -32.36 14.25
C ARG A 607 20.19 -32.89 13.14
N LEU A 608 18.89 -32.64 13.26
CA LEU A 608 17.93 -33.03 12.23
C LEU A 608 18.17 -32.28 10.91
N ALA A 609 18.41 -30.97 10.97
CA ALA A 609 18.72 -30.17 9.80
C ALA A 609 20.02 -30.61 9.11
N THR A 610 21.04 -31.01 9.88
CA THR A 610 22.31 -31.53 9.33
C THR A 610 22.05 -32.80 8.52
N TRP A 611 21.24 -33.72 9.05
CA TRP A 611 20.88 -34.96 8.37
C TRP A 611 20.03 -34.69 7.12
N LEU A 612 18.96 -33.89 7.21
CA LEU A 612 18.14 -33.52 6.05
C LEU A 612 18.96 -32.80 4.97
N GLY A 613 19.85 -31.89 5.36
CA GLY A 613 20.68 -31.10 4.45
C GLY A 613 21.77 -31.88 3.70
N GLN A 614 21.93 -33.18 3.97
CA GLN A 614 22.80 -34.08 3.20
C GLN A 614 22.18 -34.48 1.86
N SER A 615 20.84 -34.52 1.76
CA SER A 615 20.12 -34.93 0.54
C SER A 615 19.59 -33.73 -0.27
N VAL A 616 19.69 -32.53 0.28
CA VAL A 616 19.32 -31.27 -0.39
C VAL A 616 20.56 -30.78 -1.17
N TYR A 617 20.55 -30.99 -2.50
CA TYR A 617 21.64 -30.63 -3.42
C TYR A 617 21.54 -29.19 -3.92
#